data_AF-A0A352KPK3-F1
#
_entry.id   AF-A0A352KPK3-F1
#
_cell.length_a   1.000
_cell.length_b   1.000
_cell.length_c   1.000
_cell.angle_alpha   90.00
_cell.angle_beta   90.00
_cell.angle_gamma   90.00
#
_symmetry.space_group_name_H-M   'P 1'
#
loop_
_entity.id
_entity.type
_entity.pdbx_description
1 polymer ?
#
loop_
_entity_poly.entity_id
_entity_poly.type
_entity_poly.pdbx_seq_one_letter_code
_entity_poly.pdbx_strand_id
1 'polypeptide(L)'
;HPLAMPVFFFLLSAALIGYFGIKMTYIARELAQASGLGEAFTGAVFIGAATSLSGIIASVTAASQGHASLAVSNSLGGIAAQTLFLVLGDLIYRKANLEFAAASVENMLMSAQLMLLLCILFVAFTLADTSFFAIHPASLLLIFTYLFTVKMLVDTHEKPMWLPRM
;
A
#
# COMPACT_ATOMS: atom_id res chain seq x y z
N HIS A 1 -22.92 32.15 -2.15
CA HIS A 1 -22.21 31.55 -3.31
C HIS A 1 -22.33 30.02 -3.23
N PRO A 2 -22.87 29.35 -4.26
CA PRO A 2 -23.13 27.90 -4.24
C PRO A 2 -21.86 27.04 -4.12
N LEU A 3 -20.69 27.61 -4.39
CA LEU A 3 -19.38 26.94 -4.29
C LEU A 3 -18.69 27.09 -2.92
N ALA A 4 -19.14 28.04 -2.09
CA ALA A 4 -18.47 28.30 -0.81
C ALA A 4 -18.61 27.11 0.16
N MET A 5 -19.79 26.46 0.18
CA MET A 5 -20.06 25.34 1.07
C MET A 5 -19.27 24.08 0.70
N PRO A 6 -19.24 23.62 -0.58
CA PRO A 6 -18.38 22.50 -0.98
C PRO A 6 -16.89 22.77 -0.74
N VAL A 7 -16.41 23.98 -1.05
CA VAL A 7 -14.99 24.34 -0.85
C VAL A 7 -14.63 24.32 0.63
N PHE A 8 -15.51 24.82 1.50
CA PHE A 8 -15.29 24.77 2.94
C PHE A 8 -15.14 23.32 3.45
N PHE A 9 -16.07 22.42 3.08
CA PHE A 9 -15.97 21.02 3.49
C PHE A 9 -14.76 20.31 2.90
N PHE A 10 -14.40 20.62 1.65
CA PHE A 10 -13.19 20.08 1.03
C PHE A 10 -11.94 20.48 1.81
N LEU A 11 -11.76 21.77 2.11
CA LEU A 11 -10.62 22.28 2.86
C LEU A 11 -10.58 21.72 4.29
N LEU A 12 -11.74 21.64 4.95
CA LEU A 12 -11.85 21.04 6.27
C LEU A 12 -11.43 19.56 6.25
N SER A 13 -11.91 18.80 5.27
CA SER A 13 -11.60 17.38 5.13
C SER A 13 -10.11 17.18 4.82
N ALA A 14 -9.55 17.98 3.92
CA ALA A 14 -8.12 17.95 3.60
C ALA A 14 -7.26 18.24 4.84
N ALA A 15 -7.63 19.24 5.65
CA ALA A 15 -6.93 19.57 6.88
C ALA A 15 -7.01 18.44 7.92
N LEU A 16 -8.19 17.83 8.10
CA LEU A 16 -8.37 16.70 9.00
C LEU A 16 -7.57 15.48 8.54
N ILE A 17 -7.63 15.14 7.25
CA ILE A 17 -6.86 14.03 6.67
C ILE A 17 -5.36 14.27 6.86
N GLY A 18 -4.86 15.49 6.62
CA GLY A 18 -3.46 15.84 6.86
C GLY A 18 -3.07 15.68 8.32
N TYR A 19 -3.87 16.20 9.25
CA TYR A 19 -3.62 16.10 10.69
C TYR A 19 -3.61 14.65 11.18
N PHE A 20 -4.64 13.87 10.84
CA PHE A 20 -4.75 12.48 11.27
C PHE A 20 -3.76 11.57 10.54
N GLY A 21 -3.41 11.86 9.30
CA GLY A 21 -2.37 11.14 8.56
C GLY A 21 -1.02 11.23 9.26
N ILE A 22 -0.60 12.44 9.66
CA ILE A 22 0.64 12.64 10.44
C ILE A 22 0.57 11.90 11.77
N LYS A 23 -0.54 12.03 12.50
CA LYS A 23 -0.73 11.36 13.80
C LYS A 23 -0.67 9.83 13.66
N MET A 24 -1.23 9.28 12.59
CA MET A 24 -1.22 7.86 12.30
C MET A 24 0.21 7.33 12.12
N THR A 25 1.10 8.08 11.46
CA THR A 25 2.51 7.70 11.32
C THR A 25 3.22 7.56 12.66
N TYR A 26 2.95 8.47 13.61
CA TYR A 26 3.51 8.38 14.96
C TYR A 26 2.98 7.18 15.73
N ILE A 27 1.66 6.93 15.69
CA ILE A 27 1.04 5.78 16.35
C ILE A 27 1.56 4.47 15.77
N ALA A 28 1.75 4.38 14.45
CA ALA A 28 2.32 3.20 13.81
C ALA A 28 3.76 2.93 14.27
N ARG A 29 4.55 3.99 14.49
CA ARG A 29 5.90 3.88 15.04
C ARG A 29 5.90 3.39 16.49
N GLU A 30 5.05 3.95 17.34
CA GLU A 30 4.90 3.50 18.73
C GLU A 30 4.45 2.03 18.77
N LEU A 31 3.53 1.63 17.88
CA LEU A 31 3.09 0.26 17.75
C LEU A 31 4.23 -0.67 17.31
N ALA A 32 5.08 -0.26 16.36
CA ALA A 32 6.25 -1.03 15.95
C ALA A 32 7.21 -1.28 17.12
N GLN A 33 7.47 -0.25 17.93
CA GLN A 33 8.35 -0.34 19.09
C GLN A 33 7.76 -1.24 20.19
N ALA A 34 6.46 -1.15 20.45
CA ALA A 34 5.79 -1.96 21.46
C ALA A 34 5.61 -3.43 21.04
N SER A 35 5.41 -3.70 19.75
CA SER A 35 5.19 -5.05 19.21
C SER A 35 6.46 -5.78 18.79
N GLY A 36 7.57 -5.06 18.57
CA GLY A 36 8.82 -5.62 18.07
C GLY A 36 8.76 -6.04 16.58
N LEU A 37 7.75 -5.59 15.82
CA LEU A 37 7.54 -5.99 14.42
C LEU A 37 8.36 -5.19 13.40
N GLY A 38 9.09 -4.14 13.84
CA GLY A 38 9.87 -3.27 12.97
C GLY A 38 9.06 -2.14 12.33
N GLU A 39 9.63 -0.93 12.26
CA GLU A 39 8.91 0.28 11.80
C GLU A 39 8.42 0.17 10.36
N ALA A 40 9.22 -0.44 9.46
CA ALA A 40 8.89 -0.58 8.05
C ALA A 40 7.70 -1.55 7.83
N PHE A 41 7.70 -2.68 8.54
CA PHE A 41 6.59 -3.65 8.48
C PHE A 41 5.30 -3.04 9.01
N THR A 42 5.33 -2.46 10.22
CA THR A 42 4.14 -1.89 10.84
C THR A 42 3.59 -0.74 10.01
N GLY A 43 4.47 0.12 9.48
CA GLY A 43 4.08 1.18 8.55
C GLY A 43 3.39 0.62 7.31
N ALA A 44 4.05 -0.27 6.58
CA ALA A 44 3.52 -0.79 5.33
C ALA A 44 2.21 -1.60 5.50
N VAL A 45 2.09 -2.42 6.55
CA VAL A 45 0.88 -3.23 6.78
C VAL A 45 -0.26 -2.38 7.37
N PHE A 46 -0.04 -1.66 8.48
CA PHE A 46 -1.13 -0.96 9.15
C PHE A 46 -1.52 0.34 8.44
N ILE A 47 -0.54 1.15 8.03
CA ILE A 47 -0.81 2.39 7.27
C ILE A 47 -1.32 2.03 5.87
N GLY A 48 -0.70 1.05 5.22
CA GLY A 48 -1.16 0.55 3.91
C GLY A 48 -2.58 0.00 3.96
N ALA A 49 -2.93 -0.79 4.97
CA ALA A 49 -4.29 -1.32 5.13
C ALA A 49 -5.31 -0.20 5.36
N ALA A 50 -5.04 0.76 6.25
CA ALA A 50 -5.98 1.84 6.53
C ALA A 50 -6.21 2.75 5.32
N THR A 51 -5.15 3.08 4.59
CA THR A 51 -5.23 3.94 3.39
C THR A 51 -5.91 3.24 2.22
N SER A 52 -5.75 1.91 2.11
CA SER A 52 -6.34 1.11 1.03
C SER A 52 -7.78 0.67 1.33
N LEU A 53 -8.23 0.71 2.59
CA LEU A 53 -9.54 0.19 3.01
C LEU A 53 -10.71 0.83 2.26
N SER A 54 -10.71 2.16 2.14
CA SER A 54 -11.77 2.87 1.41
C SER A 54 -11.80 2.50 -0.08
N GLY A 55 -10.62 2.36 -0.70
CA GLY A 55 -10.48 1.91 -2.07
C GLY A 55 -10.98 0.47 -2.27
N ILE A 56 -10.68 -0.44 -1.34
CA ILE A 56 -11.17 -1.82 -1.36
C ILE A 56 -12.70 -1.83 -1.28
N ILE A 57 -13.30 -1.07 -0.36
CA ILE A 57 -14.76 -0.97 -0.22
C ILE A 57 -15.39 -0.47 -1.53
N ALA A 58 -14.81 0.59 -2.14
CA ALA A 58 -15.29 1.12 -3.41
C ALA A 58 -15.20 0.09 -4.55
N SER A 59 -14.07 -0.60 -4.68
CA SER A 59 -13.87 -1.64 -5.71
C SER A 59 -14.80 -2.84 -5.50
N VAL A 60 -14.95 -3.33 -4.27
CA VAL A 60 -15.86 -4.45 -3.95
C VAL A 60 -17.32 -4.06 -4.24
N THR A 61 -17.72 -2.85 -3.87
CA THR A 61 -19.08 -2.35 -4.13
C THR A 61 -19.36 -2.21 -5.62
N ALA A 62 -18.41 -1.66 -6.39
CA ALA A 62 -18.55 -1.56 -7.84
C ALA A 62 -18.64 -2.94 -8.50
N ALA A 63 -17.78 -3.87 -8.09
CA ALA A 63 -17.79 -5.24 -8.61
C ALA A 63 -19.09 -5.99 -8.27
N SER A 64 -19.61 -5.85 -7.05
CA SER A 64 -20.85 -6.51 -6.62
C SER A 64 -22.09 -6.00 -7.36
N GLN A 65 -22.03 -4.77 -7.87
CA GLN A 65 -23.06 -4.17 -8.73
C GLN A 65 -22.89 -4.53 -10.22
N GLY A 66 -21.95 -5.41 -10.58
CA GLY A 66 -21.69 -5.80 -11.96
C GLY A 66 -20.77 -4.84 -12.73
N HIS A 67 -20.20 -3.84 -12.06
CA HIS A 67 -19.28 -2.87 -12.65
C HIS A 67 -17.82 -3.24 -12.39
N ALA A 68 -17.41 -4.44 -12.84
CA ALA A 68 -16.04 -4.93 -12.66
C ALA A 68 -14.98 -4.00 -13.29
N SER A 69 -15.28 -3.37 -14.43
CA SER A 69 -14.39 -2.40 -15.06
C SER A 69 -14.14 -1.15 -14.22
N LEU A 70 -15.15 -0.69 -13.45
CA LEU A 70 -15.00 0.42 -12.51
C LEU A 70 -14.14 0.02 -11.30
N ALA A 71 -14.29 -1.21 -10.80
CA ALA A 71 -13.46 -1.72 -9.73
C ALA A 71 -11.97 -1.78 -10.12
N VAL A 72 -11.67 -2.25 -11.35
CA VAL A 72 -10.30 -2.26 -11.89
C VAL A 72 -9.77 -0.83 -12.07
N SER A 73 -10.60 0.07 -12.62
CA SER A 73 -10.22 1.48 -12.84
C SER A 73 -9.95 2.22 -11.53
N ASN A 74 -10.69 1.93 -10.45
CA ASN A 74 -10.45 2.49 -9.12
C ASN A 74 -9.07 2.09 -8.59
N SER A 75 -8.71 0.81 -8.67
CA SER A 75 -7.40 0.32 -8.24
C SER A 75 -6.26 0.94 -9.04
N LEU A 76 -6.40 0.99 -10.38
CA LEU A 76 -5.37 1.55 -11.26
C LEU A 76 -5.19 3.07 -11.06
N GLY A 77 -6.31 3.80 -10.92
CA GLY A 77 -6.30 5.23 -10.63
C GLY A 77 -5.69 5.56 -9.27
N GLY A 78 -5.95 4.72 -8.25
CA GLY A 78 -5.32 4.84 -6.94
C GLY A 78 -3.80 4.70 -6.99
N ILE A 79 -3.29 3.68 -7.67
CA ILE A 79 -1.84 3.47 -7.87
C ILE A 79 -1.21 4.65 -8.62
N ALA A 80 -1.86 5.10 -9.71
CA ALA A 80 -1.38 6.23 -10.50
C ALA A 80 -1.33 7.52 -9.66
N ALA A 81 -2.37 7.81 -8.86
CA ALA A 81 -2.42 8.98 -8.00
C ALA A 81 -1.37 8.92 -6.88
N GLN A 82 -1.22 7.78 -6.19
CA GLN A 82 -0.17 7.59 -5.18
C GLN A 82 1.23 7.80 -5.77
N THR A 83 1.50 7.20 -6.94
CA THR A 83 2.77 7.36 -7.65
C THR A 83 3.01 8.81 -8.05
N LEU A 84 1.98 9.50 -8.56
CA LEU A 84 2.07 10.92 -8.90
C LEU A 84 2.41 11.77 -7.67
N PHE A 85 1.77 11.53 -6.53
CA PHE A 85 2.07 12.26 -5.29
C PHE A 85 3.50 12.00 -4.80
N LEU A 86 4.02 10.77 -4.95
CA LEU A 86 5.42 10.47 -4.65
C LEU A 86 6.37 11.25 -5.55
N VAL A 87 6.13 11.25 -6.87
CA VAL A 87 6.93 12.03 -7.83
C VAL A 87 6.91 13.52 -7.50
N LEU A 88 5.74 14.07 -7.18
CA LEU A 88 5.62 15.47 -6.74
C LEU A 88 6.39 15.71 -5.43
N GLY A 89 6.32 14.77 -4.49
CA GLY A 89 7.09 14.79 -3.25
C GLY A 89 8.59 14.84 -3.50
N ASP A 90 9.11 13.96 -4.34
CA ASP A 90 10.54 13.88 -4.67
C ASP A 90 11.06 15.14 -5.38
N LEU A 91 10.23 15.73 -6.27
CA LEU A 91 10.56 16.99 -6.94
C LEU A 91 10.65 18.16 -5.96
N ILE A 92 9.77 18.19 -4.95
CA ILE A 92 9.73 19.25 -3.93
C ILE A 92 10.81 19.04 -2.86
N TYR A 93 11.05 17.79 -2.44
CA TYR A 93 11.95 17.40 -1.34
C TYR A 93 13.25 16.73 -1.83
N ARG A 94 13.95 17.41 -2.73
CA ARG A 94 15.17 16.94 -3.41
C ARG A 94 16.39 16.61 -2.51
N LYS A 95 16.31 16.80 -1.19
CA LYS A 95 17.42 16.71 -0.22
C LYS A 95 17.24 15.69 0.91
N ALA A 96 16.11 15.00 1.01
CA ALA A 96 16.04 13.87 1.92
C ALA A 96 16.91 12.73 1.36
N ASN A 97 17.84 12.20 2.15
CA ASN A 97 18.65 11.00 1.84
C ASN A 97 17.74 9.75 1.77
N LEU A 98 16.76 9.77 0.86
CA LEU A 98 15.79 8.71 0.68
C LEU A 98 16.47 7.43 0.17
N GLU A 99 17.57 7.52 -0.59
CA GLU A 99 18.35 6.34 -0.99
C GLU A 99 18.92 5.58 0.20
N PHE A 100 19.33 6.26 1.28
CA PHE A 100 19.85 5.61 2.49
C PHE A 100 18.75 5.17 3.46
N ALA A 101 17.61 5.88 3.50
CA ALA A 101 16.45 5.54 4.33
C ALA A 101 15.58 4.42 3.71
N ALA A 102 15.55 4.32 2.38
CA ALA A 102 14.84 3.30 1.62
C ALA A 102 15.66 2.00 1.45
N ALA A 103 16.96 2.02 1.75
CA ALA A 103 17.84 0.86 1.72
C ALA A 103 17.83 0.08 3.05
N SER A 104 16.67 -0.02 3.72
CA SER A 104 16.50 -1.05 4.74
C SER A 104 16.12 -2.37 4.05
N VAL A 105 16.59 -3.49 4.60
CA VAL A 105 16.26 -4.84 4.11
C VAL A 105 14.74 -5.03 4.01
N GLU A 106 13.99 -4.43 4.93
CA GLU A 106 12.53 -4.50 4.95
C GLU A 106 11.90 -3.75 3.77
N ASN A 107 12.42 -2.57 3.44
CA ASN A 107 11.90 -1.76 2.36
C ASN A 107 12.26 -2.35 0.99
N MET A 108 13.42 -3.01 0.86
CA MET A 108 13.76 -3.82 -0.31
C MET A 108 12.84 -5.03 -0.48
N LEU A 109 12.54 -5.75 0.61
CA LEU A 109 11.58 -6.87 0.61
C LEU A 109 10.18 -6.42 0.22
N MET A 110 9.70 -5.31 0.77
CA MET A 110 8.39 -4.72 0.41
C MET A 110 8.34 -4.27 -1.06
N SER A 111 9.43 -3.69 -1.57
CA SER A 111 9.52 -3.30 -2.99
C SER A 111 9.52 -4.53 -3.91
N ALA A 112 10.24 -5.59 -3.54
CA ALA A 112 10.24 -6.86 -4.26
C ALA A 112 8.84 -7.53 -4.23
N GLN A 113 8.14 -7.44 -3.10
CA GLN A 113 6.76 -7.91 -2.97
C GLN A 113 5.83 -7.19 -3.93
N LEU A 114 5.89 -5.86 -3.99
CA LEU A 114 5.09 -5.07 -4.91
C LEU A 114 5.35 -5.47 -6.37
N MET A 115 6.63 -5.61 -6.73
CA MET A 115 7.02 -6.00 -8.09
C MET A 115 6.52 -7.40 -8.46
N LEU A 116 6.59 -8.35 -7.52
CA LEU A 116 6.08 -9.71 -7.72
C LEU A 116 4.55 -9.72 -7.92
N LEU A 117 3.80 -8.96 -7.13
CA LEU A 117 2.35 -8.84 -7.27
C LEU A 117 1.95 -8.21 -8.62
N LEU A 118 2.67 -7.18 -9.06
CA LEU A 118 2.45 -6.57 -10.37
C LEU A 118 2.75 -7.53 -11.53
N CYS A 119 3.81 -8.33 -11.44
CA CYS A 119 4.10 -9.37 -12.43
C CYS A 119 2.99 -10.42 -12.51
N ILE A 120 2.50 -10.91 -11.36
CA ILE A 120 1.38 -11.86 -11.31
C ILE A 120 0.13 -11.25 -11.98
N LEU A 121 -0.16 -9.98 -11.67
CA LEU A 121 -1.30 -9.27 -12.24
C LEU A 121 -1.16 -9.09 -13.76
N PHE A 122 0.02 -8.73 -14.25
CA PHE A 122 0.30 -8.60 -15.68
C PHE A 122 0.11 -9.92 -16.44
N VAL A 123 0.61 -11.02 -15.87
CA VAL A 123 0.41 -12.37 -16.41
C VAL A 123 -1.08 -12.72 -16.40
N ALA A 124 -1.79 -12.44 -15.32
CA ALA A 124 -3.24 -12.68 -15.22
C ALA A 124 -4.05 -11.94 -16.29
N PHE A 125 -3.66 -10.72 -16.65
CA PHE A 125 -4.32 -9.94 -17.70
C PHE A 125 -3.99 -10.39 -19.13
N THR A 126 -2.88 -11.12 -19.34
CA THR A 126 -2.45 -11.58 -20.67
C THR A 126 -2.89 -13.01 -20.99
N LEU A 127 -3.20 -13.82 -19.97
CA LEU A 127 -3.78 -15.15 -20.16
C LEU A 127 -5.30 -15.08 -20.43
N ALA A 128 -5.81 -16.10 -21.12
CA ALA A 128 -7.24 -16.22 -21.41
C ALA A 128 -8.07 -16.31 -20.11
N ASP A 129 -9.19 -15.58 -20.06
CA ASP A 129 -10.12 -15.54 -18.93
C ASP A 129 -10.54 -16.95 -18.51
N THR A 130 -9.86 -17.48 -17.50
CA THR A 130 -10.19 -18.76 -16.88
C THR A 130 -10.77 -18.46 -15.52
N SER A 131 -12.06 -18.13 -15.48
CA SER A 131 -12.77 -17.98 -14.22
C SER A 131 -13.18 -19.36 -13.70
N PHE A 132 -12.76 -19.70 -12.50
CA PHE A 132 -13.30 -20.85 -11.78
C PHE A 132 -14.20 -20.31 -10.67
N PHE A 133 -15.50 -20.64 -10.72
CA PHE A 133 -16.48 -20.16 -9.73
C PHE A 133 -16.57 -18.61 -9.65
N ALA A 134 -16.49 -17.93 -10.80
CA ALA A 134 -16.43 -16.47 -10.93
C ALA A 134 -15.20 -15.78 -10.28
N ILE A 135 -14.19 -16.55 -9.86
CA ILE A 135 -12.93 -16.06 -9.31
C ILE A 135 -11.79 -16.44 -10.25
N HIS A 136 -10.96 -15.47 -10.62
CA HIS A 136 -9.74 -15.74 -11.37
C HIS A 136 -8.70 -16.40 -10.44
N PRO A 137 -8.06 -17.52 -10.80
CA PRO A 137 -7.04 -18.19 -9.98
C PRO A 137 -5.91 -17.27 -9.52
N ALA A 138 -5.58 -16.27 -10.35
CA ALA A 138 -4.60 -15.24 -10.00
C ALA A 138 -4.98 -14.45 -8.73
N SER A 139 -6.26 -14.24 -8.44
CA SER A 139 -6.69 -13.55 -7.22
C SER A 139 -6.30 -14.32 -5.96
N LEU A 140 -6.44 -15.65 -5.97
CA LEU A 140 -5.98 -16.51 -4.87
C LEU A 140 -4.46 -16.51 -4.78
N LEU A 141 -3.77 -16.58 -5.93
CA LEU A 141 -2.32 -16.52 -5.98
C LEU A 141 -1.80 -15.20 -5.37
N LEU A 142 -2.38 -14.05 -5.75
CA LEU A 142 -2.02 -12.73 -5.22
C LEU A 142 -2.16 -12.67 -3.70
N ILE A 143 -3.29 -13.15 -3.14
CA ILE A 143 -3.50 -13.19 -1.68
C ILE A 143 -2.44 -14.09 -1.02
N PHE A 144 -2.20 -15.26 -1.58
CA PHE A 144 -1.23 -16.22 -1.02
C PHE A 144 0.19 -15.65 -1.04
N THR A 145 0.61 -15.07 -2.17
CA THR A 145 1.93 -14.45 -2.32
C THR A 145 2.10 -13.26 -1.38
N TYR A 146 1.08 -12.40 -1.25
CA TYR A 146 1.08 -11.30 -0.29
C TYR A 146 1.28 -11.80 1.15
N LEU A 147 0.46 -12.76 1.60
CA LEU A 147 0.56 -13.30 2.96
C LEU A 147 1.90 -14.00 3.22
N PHE A 148 2.40 -14.74 2.21
CA PHE A 148 3.67 -15.43 2.30
C PHE A 148 4.84 -14.46 2.47
N THR A 149 4.92 -13.40 1.66
CA THR A 149 6.01 -12.42 1.74
C THR A 149 5.91 -11.57 3.00
N VAL A 150 4.70 -11.19 3.43
CA VAL A 150 4.47 -10.52 4.73
C VAL A 150 4.97 -11.39 5.87
N LYS A 151 4.70 -12.71 5.86
CA LYS A 151 5.22 -13.64 6.86
C LYS A 151 6.75 -13.70 6.84
N MET A 152 7.36 -13.84 5.66
CA MET A 152 8.83 -13.83 5.53
C MET A 152 9.46 -12.54 6.05
N LEU A 153 8.80 -11.40 5.87
CA LEU A 153 9.27 -10.12 6.36
C LEU A 153 9.30 -10.07 7.90
N VAL A 154 8.26 -10.59 8.57
CA VAL A 154 8.25 -10.75 10.03
C VAL A 154 9.38 -11.68 10.48
N ASP A 155 9.52 -12.83 9.84
CA ASP A 155 10.55 -13.83 10.18
C ASP A 155 11.99 -13.29 9.99
N THR A 156 12.18 -12.35 9.06
CA THR A 156 13.49 -11.72 8.78
C THR A 156 13.85 -10.68 9.85
N HIS A 157 12.86 -10.01 10.46
CA HIS A 157 13.08 -9.05 11.54
C HIS A 157 13.55 -9.75 12.85
N GLU A 158 13.11 -10.99 13.11
CA GLU A 158 13.51 -11.75 14.30
C GLU A 158 14.92 -12.38 14.24
N LYS A 159 15.57 -12.43 13.06
CA LYS A 159 16.92 -12.97 12.88
C LYS A 159 17.78 -12.04 12.04
N PRO A 160 18.48 -11.05 12.63
CA PRO A 160 19.41 -10.22 11.87
C PRO A 160 20.48 -11.12 11.22
N MET A 161 20.50 -11.17 9.88
CA MET A 161 21.43 -12.00 9.10
C MET A 161 22.90 -11.56 9.22
N TRP A 162 23.19 -10.52 9.99
CA TRP A 162 24.53 -10.04 10.27
C TRP A 162 24.74 -9.90 11.77
N LEU A 163 25.50 -10.83 12.34
CA LEU A 163 26.13 -10.64 13.64
C LEU A 163 27.43 -9.87 13.40
N PRO A 164 27.60 -8.63 13.92
CA PRO A 164 28.91 -7.99 13.92
C PRO A 164 29.87 -8.91 14.68
N ARG A 165 30.91 -9.40 13.99
CA ARG A 165 32.03 -10.06 14.66
C ARG A 165 32.72 -9.01 15.52
N MET A 166 32.65 -9.19 16.85
CA MET A 166 33.52 -8.51 17.81
C MET A 166 34.97 -8.95 17.61
#